data_AF-A0A7R9IH63-F1
#
_entry.id   AF-A0A7R9IH63-F1
#
_cell.length_a   1.000
_cell.length_b   1.000
_cell.length_c   1.000
_cell.angle_alpha   90.00
_cell.angle_beta   90.00
_cell.angle_gamma   90.00
#
_symmetry.space_group_name_H-M   'P 1'
#
loop_
_entity.id
_entity.type
_entity.pdbx_description
1 polymer ?
#
loop_
_entity_poly.entity_id
_entity_poly.type
_entity_poly.pdbx_seq_one_letter_code
_entity_poly.pdbx_strand_id
1 'polypeptide(L)' 'MKMETQVGEGNGVSNSRLNSSDRSEDEKLLEPFRYIHQVPGKQIRAKLALAFNNWLKIPSDKLVAVGDITQMLHNASLL' A
#
# COMPACT_ATOMS: atom_id res chain seq x y z
N MET A 1 -44.07 12.35 -39.80
CA MET A 1 -42.68 11.87 -39.89
C MET A 1 -42.15 11.84 -38.46
N LYS A 2 -41.56 10.72 -38.01
CA LYS A 2 -40.84 10.59 -36.72
C LYS A 2 -39.57 11.51 -36.77
N MET A 3 -38.74 11.79 -35.78
CA MET A 3 -38.37 11.24 -34.45
C MET A 3 -37.44 12.32 -33.79
N GLU A 4 -37.27 12.55 -32.49
CA GLU A 4 -37.92 12.13 -31.23
C GLU A 4 -37.47 13.10 -30.09
N THR A 5 -38.10 13.10 -28.91
CA THR A 5 -37.63 13.86 -27.72
C THR A 5 -36.43 13.17 -27.06
N GLN A 6 -35.25 13.79 -27.02
CA GLN A 6 -34.13 13.28 -26.22
C GLN A 6 -34.16 13.80 -24.79
N VAL A 7 -34.72 12.99 -23.89
CA VAL A 7 -34.34 13.00 -22.47
C VAL A 7 -32.97 12.32 -22.36
N GLY A 8 -31.94 13.08 -22.04
CA GLY A 8 -30.60 12.56 -21.76
C GLY A 8 -30.46 12.15 -20.30
N GLU A 9 -30.52 10.86 -20.02
CA GLU A 9 -30.30 10.29 -18.69
C GLU A 9 -28.82 10.35 -18.24
N GLY A 10 -28.59 10.15 -16.95
CA GLY A 10 -27.35 9.53 -16.47
C GLY A 10 -26.24 10.50 -16.08
N ASN A 11 -26.30 11.05 -14.86
CA ASN A 11 -25.16 11.69 -14.21
C ASN A 11 -24.15 10.62 -13.71
N GLY A 12 -23.56 9.88 -14.64
CA GLY A 12 -22.54 8.87 -14.39
C GLY A 12 -21.17 9.52 -14.27
N VAL A 13 -20.72 9.81 -13.04
CA VAL A 13 -19.36 10.28 -12.78
C VAL A 13 -18.38 9.16 -13.10
N SER A 14 -17.89 9.13 -14.34
CA SER A 14 -16.84 8.22 -14.79
C SER A 14 -15.55 8.51 -14.03
N ASN A 15 -15.27 7.70 -13.01
CA ASN A 15 -14.11 7.86 -12.14
C ASN A 15 -12.83 7.33 -12.81
N SER A 16 -12.45 7.95 -13.93
CA SER A 16 -11.38 7.51 -14.84
C SER A 16 -10.10 8.35 -14.70
N ARG A 17 -9.62 8.55 -13.46
CA ARG A 17 -8.36 9.25 -13.15
C ARG A 17 -7.38 8.40 -12.34
N LEU A 18 -7.16 7.16 -12.77
CA LEU A 18 -5.98 6.37 -12.41
C LEU A 18 -5.09 6.26 -13.65
N ASN A 19 -4.58 7.40 -14.10
CA ASN A 19 -3.73 7.48 -15.28
C ASN A 19 -2.29 7.07 -14.93
N SER A 20 -1.65 6.37 -15.87
CA SER A 20 -0.32 5.77 -15.74
C SER A 20 0.85 6.75 -15.48
N SER A 21 0.61 8.07 -15.47
CA SER A 21 1.60 9.09 -15.09
C SER A 21 2.05 8.97 -13.64
N ASP A 22 1.12 8.60 -12.76
CA ASP A 22 1.26 8.53 -11.29
C ASP A 22 2.47 7.66 -10.86
N ARG A 23 2.60 6.48 -11.49
CA ARG A 23 3.67 5.50 -11.22
C ARG A 23 5.08 6.06 -11.38
N SER A 24 5.27 7.05 -12.26
CA SER A 24 6.57 7.67 -12.52
C SER A 24 6.92 8.79 -11.53
N GLU A 25 5.94 9.23 -10.74
CA GLU A 25 6.09 10.17 -9.65
C GLU A 25 6.25 9.39 -8.33
N ASP A 26 5.42 8.37 -8.11
CA ASP A 26 5.59 7.35 -7.05
C ASP A 26 7.01 6.79 -7.00
N GLU A 27 7.57 6.36 -8.14
CA GLU A 27 8.91 5.75 -8.17
C GLU A 27 10.02 6.73 -7.73
N LYS A 28 9.86 8.03 -8.02
CA LYS A 28 10.81 9.07 -7.57
C LYS A 28 10.63 9.36 -6.07
N LEU A 29 9.38 9.44 -5.60
CA LEU A 29 9.07 9.70 -4.19
C LEU A 29 9.49 8.53 -3.28
N LEU A 30 9.37 7.29 -3.78
CA LEU A 30 9.73 6.07 -3.04
C LEU A 30 11.20 5.68 -3.15
N GLU A 31 12.02 6.34 -3.99
CA GLU A 31 13.44 6.01 -4.15
C GLU A 31 14.23 6.01 -2.82
N PRO A 32 14.14 7.05 -1.96
CA PRO A 32 14.88 7.06 -0.68
C PRO A 32 14.41 5.96 0.28
N PHE A 33 13.10 5.71 0.31
CA PHE A 33 12.50 4.64 1.12
C PHE A 33 12.93 3.25 0.63
N ARG A 34 12.97 3.05 -0.69
CA ARG A 34 13.43 1.81 -1.33
C ARG A 34 14.92 1.56 -1.07
N TYR A 35 15.74 2.61 -1.07
CA TYR A 35 17.16 2.52 -0.71
C TYR A 35 17.36 2.06 0.74
N ILE A 36 16.75 2.74 1.72
CA ILE A 36 16.90 2.34 3.14
C ILE A 36 16.29 0.96 3.44
N HIS A 37 15.25 0.55 2.68
CA HIS A 37 14.66 -0.78 2.80
C HIS A 37 15.56 -1.92 2.30
N GLN A 38 16.49 -1.65 1.36
CA GLN A 38 17.44 -2.66 0.88
C GLN A 38 18.60 -2.93 1.86
N VAL A 39 18.82 -2.09 2.87
CA VAL A 39 19.91 -2.26 3.83
C VAL A 39 19.63 -3.48 4.72
N PRO A 40 20.46 -4.54 4.70
CA PRO A 40 20.18 -5.79 5.39
C PRO A 40 20.27 -5.61 6.92
N GLY A 41 19.11 -5.49 7.56
CA GLY A 41 18.97 -5.38 9.01
C GLY A 41 19.12 -6.71 9.75
N LYS A 42 19.27 -6.65 11.08
CA LYS A 42 19.36 -7.85 11.96
C LYS A 42 18.05 -8.64 12.11
N GLN A 43 16.98 -8.25 11.39
CA GLN A 43 15.61 -8.83 11.43
C GLN A 43 15.03 -9.00 12.84
N ILE A 44 15.39 -8.10 13.76
CA ILE A 44 14.98 -8.17 15.18
C ILE A 44 13.45 -8.03 15.32
N ARG A 45 12.82 -7.14 14.54
CA ARG A 45 11.36 -6.93 14.55
C ARG A 45 10.58 -8.20 14.20
N ALA A 46 10.96 -8.90 13.13
CA ALA A 46 10.31 -10.14 12.72
C ALA A 46 10.47 -11.26 13.78
N LYS A 47 11.67 -11.38 14.36
CA LYS A 47 11.94 -12.33 15.47
C LYS A 47 11.11 -12.00 16.71
N LEU A 48 10.98 -10.72 17.06
CA LEU A 48 10.21 -10.25 18.20
C LEU A 48 8.69 -10.47 17.99
N ALA A 49 8.17 -10.19 16.80
CA ALA A 49 6.78 -10.46 16.44
C ALA A 49 6.46 -11.97 16.54
N LEU A 50 7.34 -12.84 16.02
CA LEU A 50 7.21 -14.29 16.15
C LEU A 50 7.28 -14.74 17.62
N ALA A 51 8.18 -14.15 18.42
CA ALA A 51 8.29 -14.44 19.85
C ALA A 51 6.98 -14.10 20.60
N PHE A 52 6.44 -12.89 20.40
CA PHE A 52 5.14 -12.51 20.98
C PHE A 52 3.98 -13.37 20.48
N ASN A 53 4.04 -13.87 19.24
CA ASN A 53 2.98 -14.71 18.70
C ASN A 53 2.83 -16.06 19.43
N ASN A 54 3.84 -16.49 20.20
CA ASN A 54 3.70 -17.67 21.07
C ASN A 54 2.60 -17.51 22.11
N TRP A 55 2.33 -16.28 22.58
CA TRP A 55 1.23 -15.97 23.49
C TRP A 55 -0.03 -15.50 22.74
N LEU A 56 0.13 -14.66 21.72
CA LEU A 56 -1.00 -13.99 21.04
C LEU A 56 -1.75 -14.87 20.03
N LYS A 57 -1.13 -15.96 19.52
CA LYS A 57 -1.74 -16.94 18.60
C LYS A 57 -2.42 -16.33 17.36
N ILE A 58 -1.85 -15.24 16.83
CA ILE A 58 -2.29 -14.54 15.63
C ILE A 58 -2.08 -15.44 14.39
N PRO A 59 -3.09 -15.55 13.49
CA PRO A 59 -2.95 -16.20 12.19
C PRO A 59 -1.80 -15.65 11.33
N SER A 60 -1.19 -16.52 10.51
CA SER A 60 0.04 -16.19 9.77
C SER A 60 -0.12 -15.02 8.80
N ASP A 61 -1.27 -14.92 8.11
CA ASP A 61 -1.58 -13.82 7.19
C ASP A 61 -1.59 -12.46 7.90
N LYS A 62 -2.15 -12.40 9.10
CA LYS A 62 -2.18 -11.21 9.94
C LYS A 62 -0.82 -10.90 10.54
N LEU A 63 -0.05 -11.92 10.93
CA LEU A 63 1.30 -11.75 11.47
C LEU A 63 2.26 -11.17 10.42
N VAL A 64 2.17 -11.63 9.16
CA VAL A 64 2.93 -11.07 8.03
C VAL A 64 2.57 -9.60 7.82
N ALA A 65 1.27 -9.27 7.71
CA ALA A 65 0.82 -7.89 7.53
C ALA A 65 1.27 -6.95 8.67
N VAL A 66 1.24 -7.41 9.92
CA VAL A 66 1.78 -6.65 11.07
C VAL A 66 3.30 -6.45 10.94
N GLY A 67 4.03 -7.47 10.49
CA GLY A 67 5.47 -7.38 10.21
C GLY A 67 5.79 -6.33 9.16
N ASP A 68 5.08 -6.35 8.03
CA ASP A 68 5.26 -5.42 6.91
C ASP A 68 4.96 -3.98 7.31
N ILE A 69 3.82 -3.73 7.98
CA ILE A 69 3.44 -2.41 8.50
C ILE A 69 4.51 -1.89 9.48
N THR A 70 4.96 -2.74 10.42
CA THR A 70 5.99 -2.34 11.40
C THR A 70 7.34 -2.04 10.73
N GLN A 71 7.68 -2.77 9.67
CA GLN A 71 8.90 -2.55 8.88
C GLN A 71 8.81 -1.24 8.06
N MET A 72 7.64 -0.93 7.49
CA MET A 72 7.41 0.34 6.79
C MET A 72 7.49 1.54 7.74
N LEU A 73 6.75 1.49 8.86
CA LEU A 73 6.74 2.59 9.85
C LEU A 73 8.13 2.86 10.44
N HIS A 74 8.89 1.80 10.73
CA HIS A 74 10.26 1.96 11.20
C HIS A 74 11.16 2.63 10.15
N ASN A 75 11.13 2.16 8.90
CA ASN A 75 11.95 2.76 7.84
C ASN A 75 11.56 4.22 7.57
N ALA A 76 10.26 4.55 7.61
CA ALA A 76 9.78 5.92 7.49
C ALA A 76 10.27 6.81 8.65
N SER A 77 10.41 6.28 9.87
CA SER A 77 10.92 7.02 11.03
C SER A 77 12.45 7.22 11.06
N LEU A 78 13.18 6.66 10.09
CA LEU A 78 14.64 6.82 9.94
C LEU A 78 15.03 7.86 8.88
N LEU A 79 14.05 8.40 8.14
CA LEU A 79 14.19 9.44 7.13
C LEU A 79 13.83 10.81 7.71
#